data_AF-A0A081BY03-F1
#
_entry.id   AF-A0A081BY03-F1
#
_cell.length_a   1.000
_cell.length_b   1.000
_cell.length_c   1.000
_cell.angle_alpha   90.00
_cell.angle_beta   90.00
_cell.angle_gamma   90.00
#
_symmetry.space_group_name_H-M   'P 1'
#
loop_
_entity.id
_entity.type
_entity.pdbx_description
1 polymer ?
#
loop_
_entity_poly.entity_id
_entity_poly.type
_entity_poly.pdbx_seq_one_letter_code
_entity_poly.pdbx_strand_id
1 'polypeptide(L)'
;MEKKRVLIIDDEENMRYMLQLTLESEGYEVEAASNGMEGIKRVHSSHFDFVICDIKMPKVSGLDVLASVIESSPNIPVIMISAFGTIDTAIQAMKQGAYDYVMKPFKQDEILLTLKKAEERERLRLENQFLRQEVERKYRFENIIGKSSQMQEIFRKIEKITNYKSTVLVTGESGTGKELVAKAIHYAGNRKELPFVAVNCGAIPHELLESELFGHVKGAFTGAYTSKPGLILQAHRGTLFLDEIGELPLNLQVKLLRFLQESEIRKVGDTQTLTVDVRVIAATSKNLAKAVEQGAFREDLYYRLNVVPLYLPPLRERREDIALLVRHFLKKYTQELGKNITHIAPESMKVLLGYEWKGNIRELENILERAIVMTEGDTITTEYFPQELLQLPSQIIVNIPEPWISLKDVLKEITHITEKTLITRALKRTENNRTRAAQLLEISHRALMYKLKEYDLSSPEIP
;
A
#
# COMPACT_ATOMS: atom_id res chain seq x y z
N MET A 1 22.65 12.48 -22.75
CA MET A 1 21.19 12.67 -22.77
C MET A 1 20.77 12.74 -24.23
N GLU A 2 19.73 12.00 -24.60
CA GLU A 2 19.14 12.09 -25.93
C GLU A 2 18.60 13.51 -26.13
N LYS A 3 18.95 14.18 -27.24
CA LYS A 3 18.50 15.55 -27.49
C LYS A 3 17.01 15.54 -27.78
N LYS A 4 16.29 16.49 -27.18
CA LYS A 4 14.85 16.67 -27.41
C LYS A 4 14.62 17.27 -28.80
N ARG A 5 13.67 16.69 -29.55
CA ARG A 5 13.38 17.07 -30.92
C ARG A 5 12.24 18.09 -30.98
N VAL A 6 12.48 19.24 -31.59
CA VAL A 6 11.50 20.32 -31.74
C VAL A 6 11.23 20.57 -33.22
N LEU A 7 9.95 20.60 -33.60
CA LEU A 7 9.53 21.02 -34.93
C LEU A 7 9.03 22.47 -34.90
N ILE A 8 9.64 23.34 -35.69
CA ILE A 8 9.20 24.72 -35.91
C ILE A 8 8.42 24.79 -37.23
N ILE A 9 7.23 25.38 -37.21
CA ILE A 9 6.35 25.54 -38.38
C ILE A 9 5.96 27.02 -38.49
N ASP A 10 6.58 27.74 -39.41
CA ASP A 10 6.35 29.19 -39.60
C ASP A 10 6.68 29.55 -41.06
N ASP A 11 5.90 30.40 -41.72
CA ASP A 11 6.14 30.80 -43.11
C ASP A 11 7.22 31.89 -43.24
N GLU A 12 7.54 32.60 -42.16
CA GLU A 12 8.60 33.61 -42.10
C GLU A 12 9.98 32.96 -41.95
N GLU A 13 10.81 33.01 -43.00
CA GLU A 13 12.16 32.42 -43.02
C GLU A 13 13.06 32.95 -41.90
N ASN A 14 13.06 34.26 -41.67
CA ASN A 14 13.86 34.89 -40.62
C ASN A 14 13.45 34.41 -39.21
N MET A 15 12.16 34.21 -38.98
CA MET A 15 11.65 33.73 -37.68
C MET A 15 12.07 32.28 -37.44
N ARG A 16 11.91 31.41 -38.46
CA ARG A 16 12.36 30.02 -38.39
C ARG A 16 13.85 29.92 -38.12
N TYR A 17 14.67 30.68 -38.83
CA TYR A 17 16.11 30.66 -38.67
C TYR A 17 16.53 31.14 -37.27
N MET A 18 15.92 32.21 -36.77
CA MET A 18 16.18 32.73 -35.43
C MET A 18 15.81 31.70 -34.35
N LEU A 19 14.60 31.13 -34.40
CA LEU A 19 14.15 30.11 -33.44
C LEU A 19 15.03 28.85 -33.50
N GLN A 20 15.43 28.43 -34.70
CA GLN A 20 16.31 27.30 -34.89
C GLN A 20 17.66 27.51 -34.20
N LEU A 21 18.33 28.64 -34.44
CA LEU A 21 19.61 28.96 -33.79
C LEU A 21 19.48 29.03 -32.27
N THR A 22 18.42 29.69 -31.76
CA THR A 22 18.17 29.81 -30.32
C THR A 22 18.01 28.43 -29.67
N LEU A 23 17.18 27.56 -30.23
CA LEU A 23 16.91 26.25 -29.65
C LEU A 23 18.08 25.27 -29.82
N GLU A 24 18.78 25.29 -30.95
CA GLU A 24 20.01 24.49 -31.14
C GLU A 24 21.10 24.88 -30.14
N SER A 25 21.23 26.17 -29.82
CA SER A 25 22.19 26.67 -28.82
C SER A 25 21.87 26.19 -27.39
N GLU A 26 20.59 25.91 -27.10
CA GLU A 26 20.12 25.36 -25.83
C GLU A 26 20.11 23.82 -25.82
N GLY A 27 20.61 23.18 -26.89
CA GLY A 27 20.84 21.73 -26.95
C GLY A 27 19.68 20.91 -27.54
N TYR A 28 18.66 21.55 -28.11
CA TYR A 28 17.59 20.86 -28.83
C TYR A 28 18.05 20.39 -30.22
N GLU A 29 17.43 19.33 -30.71
CA GLU A 29 17.51 18.94 -32.13
C GLU A 29 16.31 19.56 -32.84
N VAL A 30 16.57 20.44 -33.81
CA VAL A 30 15.52 21.27 -34.39
C VAL A 30 15.30 20.94 -35.85
N GLU A 31 14.04 20.76 -36.22
CA GLU A 31 13.62 20.74 -37.61
C GLU A 31 12.67 21.90 -37.88
N ALA A 32 12.68 22.40 -39.11
CA ALA A 32 11.83 23.51 -39.52
C ALA A 32 11.02 23.16 -40.77
N ALA A 33 9.74 23.52 -40.77
CA ALA A 33 8.82 23.42 -41.90
C ALA A 33 8.35 24.81 -42.33
N SER A 34 8.25 25.04 -43.63
CA SER A 34 7.95 26.36 -44.22
C SER A 34 6.47 26.69 -44.32
N ASN A 35 5.59 25.73 -44.01
CA ASN A 35 4.15 25.86 -44.10
C ASN A 35 3.47 24.72 -43.34
N GLY A 36 2.16 24.89 -43.05
CA GLY A 36 1.40 23.90 -42.29
C GLY A 36 1.33 22.50 -42.92
N MET A 37 1.27 22.38 -44.25
CA MET A 37 1.23 21.09 -44.94
C MET A 37 2.53 20.30 -44.75
N GLU A 38 3.67 20.98 -44.87
CA GLU A 38 4.98 20.39 -44.60
C GLU A 38 5.11 20.00 -43.12
N GLY A 39 4.64 20.85 -42.21
CA GLY A 39 4.63 20.59 -40.77
C GLY A 39 3.85 19.32 -40.41
N ILE A 40 2.61 19.20 -40.89
CA ILE A 40 1.76 18.01 -40.71
C ILE A 40 2.48 16.77 -41.23
N LYS A 41 3.01 16.82 -42.46
CA LYS A 41 3.73 15.68 -43.05
C LYS A 41 4.91 15.22 -42.19
N ARG A 42 5.68 16.16 -41.62
CA ARG A 42 6.82 15.84 -40.75
C ARG A 42 6.38 15.22 -39.44
N VAL A 43 5.35 15.74 -38.78
CA VAL A 43 4.81 15.15 -37.54
C VAL A 43 4.35 13.70 -37.76
N HIS A 44 3.81 13.38 -38.93
CA HIS A 44 3.43 12.00 -39.25
C HIS A 44 4.61 11.09 -39.61
N SER A 45 5.70 11.62 -40.17
CA SER A 45 6.85 10.81 -40.60
C SER A 45 7.92 10.62 -39.54
N SER A 46 7.98 11.50 -38.55
CA SER A 46 9.06 11.59 -37.56
C SER A 46 8.51 11.85 -36.16
N HIS A 47 9.22 11.33 -35.14
CA HIS A 47 8.91 11.64 -33.74
C HIS A 47 9.44 13.02 -33.32
N PHE A 48 8.58 13.84 -32.73
CA PHE A 48 8.93 15.12 -32.12
C PHE A 48 8.46 15.17 -30.67
N ASP A 49 9.27 15.78 -29.80
CA ASP A 49 8.89 16.02 -28.41
C ASP A 49 8.03 17.28 -28.27
N PHE A 50 8.25 18.30 -29.10
CA PHE A 50 7.52 19.57 -29.08
C PHE A 50 7.28 20.12 -30.48
N VAL A 51 6.18 20.86 -30.65
CA VAL A 51 5.90 21.62 -31.89
C VAL A 51 5.73 23.09 -31.53
N ILE A 52 6.37 23.96 -32.30
CA ILE A 52 6.18 25.41 -32.27
C ILE A 52 5.57 25.81 -33.61
N CYS A 53 4.38 26.41 -33.62
CA CYS A 53 3.64 26.65 -34.85
C CYS A 53 3.06 28.08 -34.91
N ASP A 54 3.31 28.81 -35.99
CA ASP A 54 2.61 30.06 -36.26
C ASP A 54 1.14 29.78 -36.58
N ILE A 55 0.23 30.54 -35.96
CA ILE A 55 -1.21 30.50 -36.24
C ILE A 55 -1.48 30.94 -37.68
N LYS A 56 -0.82 31.98 -38.18
CA LYS A 56 -1.13 32.58 -39.48
C LYS A 56 -0.11 32.10 -40.52
N MET A 57 -0.52 31.11 -41.30
CA MET A 57 0.26 30.61 -42.43
C MET A 57 -0.63 30.45 -43.68
N PRO A 58 -0.07 30.58 -44.90
CA PRO A 58 -0.83 30.41 -46.13
C PRO A 58 -1.27 28.96 -46.34
N LYS A 59 -2.44 28.80 -46.96
CA LYS A 59 -3.12 27.53 -47.31
C LYS A 59 -3.61 26.71 -46.11
N VAL A 60 -2.71 26.30 -45.23
CA VAL A 60 -3.01 25.51 -44.02
C VAL A 60 -2.65 26.36 -42.81
N SER A 61 -3.65 26.70 -41.99
CA SER A 61 -3.43 27.54 -40.81
C SER A 61 -2.78 26.75 -39.68
N GLY A 62 -2.16 27.44 -38.72
CA GLY A 62 -1.59 26.77 -37.53
C GLY A 62 -2.64 26.07 -36.67
N LEU A 63 -3.91 26.52 -36.69
CA LEU A 63 -5.00 25.82 -35.99
C LEU A 63 -5.35 24.48 -36.68
N ASP A 64 -5.24 24.42 -38.01
CA ASP A 64 -5.43 23.15 -38.74
C ASP A 64 -4.29 22.18 -38.45
N VAL A 65 -3.05 22.70 -38.35
CA VAL A 65 -1.89 21.91 -37.90
C VAL A 65 -2.13 21.39 -36.49
N LEU A 66 -2.54 22.24 -35.55
CA LEU A 66 -2.83 21.86 -34.17
C LEU A 66 -3.86 20.73 -34.10
N ALA A 67 -4.97 20.85 -34.84
CA ALA A 67 -6.00 19.82 -34.90
C ALA A 67 -5.43 18.48 -35.40
N SER A 68 -4.63 18.51 -36.47
CA SER A 68 -3.99 17.31 -37.03
C SER A 68 -3.02 16.66 -36.05
N VAL A 69 -2.21 17.46 -35.35
CA VAL A 69 -1.23 16.96 -34.36
C VAL A 69 -1.92 16.31 -33.17
N ILE A 70 -3.02 16.91 -32.69
CA ILE A 70 -3.78 16.37 -31.55
C ILE A 70 -4.49 15.07 -31.93
N GLU A 71 -4.99 14.96 -33.16
CA GLU A 71 -5.61 13.73 -33.65
C GLU A 71 -4.59 12.58 -33.79
N SER A 72 -3.40 12.85 -34.32
CA SER A 72 -2.39 11.81 -34.55
C SER A 72 -1.53 11.50 -33.34
N SER A 73 -1.21 12.52 -32.55
CA SER A 73 -0.15 12.50 -31.53
C SER A 73 -0.54 13.40 -30.33
N PRO A 74 -1.60 13.06 -29.58
CA PRO A 74 -2.20 13.91 -28.55
C PRO A 74 -1.28 14.25 -27.37
N ASN A 75 -0.12 13.61 -27.27
CA ASN A 75 0.85 13.83 -26.20
C ASN A 75 1.95 14.84 -26.57
N ILE A 76 2.03 15.30 -27.82
CA ILE A 76 3.03 16.29 -28.23
C ILE A 76 2.52 17.68 -27.83
N PRO A 77 3.20 18.42 -26.93
CA PRO A 77 2.81 19.78 -26.60
C PRO A 77 3.04 20.71 -27.80
N VAL A 78 1.99 21.43 -28.20
CA VAL A 78 2.04 22.40 -29.30
C VAL A 78 2.01 23.82 -28.74
N ILE A 79 3.05 24.59 -28.98
CA ILE A 79 3.16 26.01 -28.61
C ILE A 79 2.79 26.84 -29.84
N MET A 80 1.73 27.65 -29.73
CA MET A 80 1.27 28.48 -30.83
C MET A 80 1.93 29.85 -30.79
N ILE A 81 2.33 30.38 -31.95
CA ILE A 81 2.89 31.72 -32.11
C ILE A 81 1.94 32.57 -32.95
N SER A 82 1.75 33.87 -32.65
CA SER A 82 1.05 34.75 -33.60
C SER A 82 1.41 36.23 -33.48
N ALA A 83 1.44 36.94 -34.61
CA ALA A 83 1.64 38.39 -34.70
C ALA A 83 0.37 39.24 -34.51
N PHE A 84 -0.82 38.64 -34.62
CA PHE A 84 -2.09 39.37 -34.57
C PHE A 84 -3.12 38.55 -33.78
N GLY A 85 -2.76 38.21 -32.54
CA GLY A 85 -3.67 37.51 -31.64
C GLY A 85 -4.69 38.46 -31.03
N THR A 86 -5.93 38.41 -31.48
CA THR A 86 -7.04 38.74 -30.58
C THR A 86 -7.01 37.77 -29.41
N ILE A 87 -7.46 38.18 -28.22
CA ILE A 87 -7.60 37.27 -27.07
C ILE A 87 -8.42 36.01 -27.46
N ASP A 88 -9.39 36.17 -28.37
CA ASP A 88 -10.25 35.10 -28.87
C ASP A 88 -9.49 33.98 -29.60
N THR A 89 -8.49 34.31 -30.42
CA THR A 89 -7.69 33.31 -31.15
C THR A 89 -6.78 32.50 -30.22
N ALA A 90 -6.23 33.12 -29.18
CA ALA A 90 -5.46 32.42 -28.16
C ALA A 90 -6.38 31.48 -27.34
N ILE A 91 -7.57 31.95 -26.95
CA ILE A 91 -8.58 31.13 -26.28
C ILE A 91 -8.99 29.94 -27.17
N GLN A 92 -9.15 30.16 -28.47
CA GLN A 92 -9.51 29.09 -29.40
C GLN A 92 -8.41 28.02 -29.50
N ALA A 93 -7.14 28.42 -29.64
CA ALA A 93 -6.01 27.50 -29.66
C ALA A 93 -5.94 26.66 -28.37
N MET A 94 -6.09 27.30 -27.21
CA MET A 94 -6.11 26.59 -25.92
C MET A 94 -7.29 25.62 -25.80
N LYS A 95 -8.48 26.00 -26.29
CA LYS A 95 -9.66 25.11 -26.32
C LYS A 95 -9.47 23.92 -27.25
N GLN A 96 -8.70 24.09 -28.33
CA GLN A 96 -8.39 23.02 -29.27
C GLN A 96 -7.29 22.08 -28.76
N GLY A 97 -6.57 22.47 -27.70
CA GLY A 97 -5.57 21.62 -27.02
C GLY A 97 -4.12 22.06 -27.21
N ALA A 98 -3.88 23.31 -27.63
CA ALA A 98 -2.55 23.90 -27.55
C ALA A 98 -2.03 23.87 -26.11
N TYR A 99 -0.72 23.68 -25.96
CA TYR A 99 -0.06 23.69 -24.66
C TYR A 99 0.01 25.12 -24.09
N ASP A 100 0.46 26.06 -24.91
CA ASP A 100 0.59 27.48 -24.57
C ASP A 100 0.61 28.32 -25.86
N TYR A 101 0.60 29.64 -25.68
CA TYR A 101 0.58 30.62 -26.76
C TYR A 101 1.55 31.78 -26.50
N VAL A 102 2.32 32.18 -27.52
CA VAL A 102 3.29 33.29 -27.45
C VAL A 102 2.99 34.34 -28.53
N MET A 103 2.94 35.61 -28.14
CA MET A 103 2.59 36.72 -29.03
C MET A 103 3.83 37.37 -29.64
N LYS A 104 3.90 37.53 -30.97
CA LYS A 104 4.92 38.34 -31.66
C LYS A 104 4.58 39.85 -31.44
N PRO A 105 5.58 40.73 -31.21
CA PRO A 105 6.99 40.42 -31.03
C PRO A 105 7.27 39.87 -29.62
N PHE A 106 8.04 38.78 -29.55
CA PHE A 106 8.49 38.15 -28.30
C PHE A 106 10.01 38.18 -28.19
N LYS A 107 10.52 38.01 -26.97
CA LYS A 107 11.96 37.79 -26.73
C LYS A 107 12.30 36.31 -26.86
N GLN A 108 13.54 36.00 -27.25
CA GLN A 108 14.03 34.62 -27.33
C GLN A 108 13.81 33.83 -26.02
N ASP A 109 14.03 34.50 -24.88
CA ASP A 109 13.84 33.93 -23.55
C ASP A 109 12.38 33.52 -23.27
N GLU A 110 11.38 34.15 -23.90
CA GLU A 110 9.96 33.83 -23.68
C GLU A 110 9.58 32.48 -24.31
N ILE A 111 10.06 32.21 -25.52
CA ILE A 111 9.88 30.89 -26.17
C ILE A 111 10.63 29.83 -25.38
N LEU A 112 11.87 30.10 -24.98
CA LEU A 112 12.67 29.16 -24.21
C LEU A 112 12.04 28.83 -22.86
N LEU A 113 11.51 29.84 -22.15
CA LEU A 113 10.81 29.64 -20.89
C LEU A 113 9.54 28.79 -21.07
N THR A 114 8.79 29.04 -22.14
CA THR A 114 7.57 28.29 -22.47
C THR A 114 7.90 26.83 -22.77
N LEU A 115 8.96 26.59 -23.55
CA LEU A 115 9.44 25.25 -23.88
C LEU A 115 9.97 24.52 -22.64
N LYS A 116 10.75 25.18 -21.77
CA LYS A 116 11.23 24.59 -20.50
C LYS A 116 10.09 24.23 -19.55
N LYS A 117 9.02 25.03 -19.49
CA LYS A 117 7.80 24.68 -18.73
C LYS A 117 7.09 23.46 -19.32
N ALA A 118 6.99 23.38 -20.65
CA ALA A 118 6.42 22.22 -21.33
C ALA A 118 7.21 20.95 -21.04
N GLU A 119 8.54 21.05 -21.08
CA GLU A 119 9.46 19.96 -20.74
C GLU A 119 9.32 19.49 -19.29
N GLU A 120 9.28 20.43 -18.34
CA GLU A 120 9.07 20.08 -16.93
C GLU A 120 7.75 19.36 -16.71
N ARG A 121 6.66 19.84 -17.33
CA ARG A 121 5.34 19.19 -17.24
C ARG A 121 5.37 17.78 -17.84
N GLU A 122 5.97 17.59 -19.01
CA GLU A 122 6.06 16.27 -19.64
C GLU A 122 6.96 15.32 -18.83
N ARG A 123 8.07 15.81 -18.27
CA ARG A 123 8.90 15.04 -17.34
C ARG A 123 8.10 14.58 -16.12
N LEU A 124 7.39 15.50 -15.47
CA LEU A 124 6.55 15.18 -14.30
C LEU A 124 5.41 14.21 -14.67
N ARG A 125 4.83 14.36 -15.87
CA ARG A 125 3.80 13.46 -16.38
C ARG A 125 4.34 12.04 -16.57
N LEU A 126 5.47 11.90 -17.25
CA LEU A 126 6.12 10.61 -17.50
C LEU A 126 6.60 9.96 -16.21
N GLU A 127 7.18 10.73 -15.29
CA GLU A 127 7.58 10.25 -13.95
C GLU A 127 6.36 9.78 -13.16
N ASN A 128 5.26 10.55 -13.16
CA ASN A 128 4.02 10.13 -12.50
C ASN A 128 3.46 8.85 -13.11
N GLN A 129 3.49 8.72 -14.44
CA GLN A 129 3.05 7.52 -15.14
C GLN A 129 3.93 6.30 -14.78
N PHE A 130 5.25 6.48 -14.77
CA PHE A 130 6.20 5.44 -14.37
C PHE A 130 5.96 4.98 -12.93
N LEU A 131 5.89 5.92 -11.97
CA LEU A 131 5.62 5.63 -10.57
C LEU A 131 4.27 4.94 -10.37
N ARG A 132 3.22 5.37 -11.09
CA ARG A 132 1.91 4.69 -11.08
C ARG A 132 2.02 3.25 -11.57
N GLN A 133 2.75 3.01 -12.66
CA GLN A 133 2.95 1.66 -13.19
C GLN A 133 3.76 0.77 -12.23
N GLU A 134 4.78 1.31 -11.56
CA GLU A 134 5.53 0.56 -10.54
C GLU A 134 4.65 0.18 -9.35
N VAL A 135 3.83 1.12 -8.87
CA VAL A 135 2.88 0.88 -7.77
C VAL A 135 1.83 -0.15 -8.18
N GLU A 136 1.24 0.00 -9.37
CA GLU A 136 0.28 -0.97 -9.91
C GLU A 136 0.93 -2.35 -9.99
N ARG A 137 2.13 -2.45 -10.59
CA ARG A 137 2.88 -3.70 -10.70
C ARG A 137 3.12 -4.31 -9.32
N LYS A 138 3.60 -3.54 -8.35
CA LYS A 138 3.93 -4.03 -7.00
C LYS A 138 2.72 -4.60 -6.26
N TYR A 139 1.57 -3.94 -6.39
CA TYR A 139 0.36 -4.28 -5.66
C TYR A 139 -0.69 -5.03 -6.49
N ARG A 140 -0.32 -5.55 -7.67
CA ARG A 140 -1.17 -6.50 -8.39
C ARG A 140 -1.51 -7.66 -7.47
N PHE A 141 -2.77 -8.07 -7.56
CA PHE A 141 -3.30 -9.20 -6.84
C PHE A 141 -2.45 -10.49 -7.01
N GLU A 142 -1.90 -10.69 -8.20
CA GLU A 142 -0.98 -11.78 -8.55
C GLU A 142 0.31 -11.82 -7.70
N ASN A 143 0.68 -10.70 -7.08
CA ASN A 143 1.85 -10.59 -6.22
C ASN A 143 1.55 -10.82 -4.73
N ILE A 144 0.28 -11.01 -4.34
CA ILE A 144 -0.02 -11.49 -2.99
C ILE A 144 0.29 -12.99 -2.93
N ILE A 145 1.21 -13.35 -2.04
CA ILE A 145 1.68 -14.72 -1.92
C ILE A 145 0.76 -15.53 -1.03
N GLY A 146 0.22 -16.61 -1.58
CA GLY A 146 -0.51 -17.63 -0.84
C GLY A 146 -0.95 -18.76 -1.76
N LYS A 147 -0.68 -20.00 -1.39
CA LYS A 147 -1.18 -21.22 -2.05
C LYS A 147 -2.17 -22.00 -1.18
N SER A 148 -2.23 -21.69 0.12
CA SER A 148 -3.17 -22.32 1.04
C SER A 148 -4.62 -22.15 0.56
N SER A 149 -5.45 -23.17 0.79
CA SER A 149 -6.86 -23.18 0.37
C SER A 149 -7.65 -21.98 0.90
N GLN A 150 -7.34 -21.54 2.13
CA GLN A 150 -7.94 -20.36 2.76
C GLN A 150 -7.60 -19.07 1.98
N MET A 151 -6.33 -18.89 1.60
CA MET A 151 -5.92 -17.75 0.77
C MET A 151 -6.55 -17.80 -0.63
N GLN A 152 -6.65 -18.98 -1.23
CA GLN A 152 -7.31 -19.15 -2.53
C GLN A 152 -8.81 -18.84 -2.50
N GLU A 153 -9.49 -19.04 -1.37
CA GLU A 153 -10.88 -18.58 -1.20
C GLU A 153 -10.96 -17.06 -1.08
N ILE A 154 -10.07 -16.44 -0.30
CA ILE A 154 -9.99 -14.98 -0.16
C ILE A 154 -9.73 -14.33 -1.52
N PHE A 155 -8.82 -14.91 -2.30
CA PHE A 155 -8.52 -14.50 -3.66
C PHE A 155 -9.76 -14.52 -4.57
N ARG A 156 -10.50 -15.62 -4.61
CA ARG A 156 -11.76 -15.70 -5.37
C ARG A 156 -12.82 -14.70 -4.91
N LYS A 157 -12.86 -14.36 -3.62
CA LYS A 157 -13.75 -13.30 -3.10
C LYS A 157 -13.30 -11.93 -3.57
N ILE A 158 -12.01 -11.63 -3.50
CA ILE A 158 -11.44 -10.35 -3.96
C ILE A 158 -11.78 -10.12 -5.44
N GLU A 159 -11.52 -11.08 -6.32
CA GLU A 159 -11.81 -10.98 -7.76
C GLU A 159 -13.28 -10.62 -8.05
N LYS A 160 -14.22 -11.16 -7.26
CA LYS A 160 -15.64 -10.87 -7.43
C LYS A 160 -16.03 -9.46 -6.99
N ILE A 161 -15.30 -8.84 -6.06
CA ILE A 161 -15.68 -7.56 -5.45
C ILE A 161 -14.89 -6.37 -6.00
N THR A 162 -13.79 -6.58 -6.74
CA THR A 162 -12.90 -5.50 -7.23
C THR A 162 -13.63 -4.42 -8.02
N ASN A 163 -14.69 -4.76 -8.77
CA ASN A 163 -15.41 -3.82 -9.62
C ASN A 163 -16.61 -3.13 -8.96
N TYR A 164 -16.93 -3.48 -7.71
CA TYR A 164 -18.09 -2.96 -6.99
C TYR A 164 -17.69 -1.89 -5.97
N LYS A 165 -18.59 -0.92 -5.73
CA LYS A 165 -18.39 0.15 -4.73
C LYS A 165 -18.60 -0.33 -3.27
N SER A 166 -19.10 -1.55 -3.06
CA SER A 166 -19.41 -2.11 -1.75
C SER A 166 -18.25 -2.00 -0.76
N THR A 167 -18.57 -1.67 0.50
CA THR A 167 -17.61 -1.59 1.58
C THR A 167 -17.06 -2.97 1.90
N VAL A 168 -15.74 -3.06 2.05
CA VAL A 168 -15.04 -4.31 2.39
C VAL A 168 -14.44 -4.17 3.78
N LEU A 169 -14.72 -5.13 4.66
CA LEU A 169 -14.14 -5.20 6.00
C LEU A 169 -13.11 -6.33 6.06
N VAL A 170 -11.83 -5.97 6.15
CA VAL A 170 -10.70 -6.90 6.25
C VAL A 170 -10.34 -7.10 7.72
N THR A 171 -10.60 -8.30 8.24
CA THR A 171 -10.28 -8.68 9.62
C THR A 171 -9.08 -9.62 9.64
N GLY A 172 -8.30 -9.59 10.71
CA GLY A 172 -7.16 -10.47 10.86
C GLY A 172 -6.12 -9.87 11.80
N GLU A 173 -5.28 -10.73 12.38
CA GLU A 173 -4.25 -10.29 13.33
C GLU A 173 -3.29 -9.26 12.72
N SER A 174 -2.56 -8.56 13.57
CA SER A 174 -1.51 -7.65 13.12
C SER A 174 -0.47 -8.39 12.28
N GLY A 175 -0.02 -7.77 11.19
CA GLY A 175 0.98 -8.35 10.30
C GLY A 175 0.47 -9.46 9.35
N THR A 176 -0.83 -9.71 9.24
CA THR A 176 -1.39 -10.72 8.31
C THR A 176 -1.46 -10.28 6.84
N GLY A 177 -1.26 -8.98 6.56
CA GLY A 177 -1.30 -8.41 5.21
C GLY A 177 -2.58 -7.64 4.86
N LYS A 178 -3.33 -7.13 5.85
CA LYS A 178 -4.59 -6.38 5.63
C LYS A 178 -4.45 -5.21 4.65
N GLU A 179 -3.39 -4.40 4.79
CA GLU A 179 -3.12 -3.28 3.89
C GLU A 179 -2.80 -3.75 2.46
N LEU A 180 -2.05 -4.85 2.31
CA LEU A 180 -1.75 -5.43 0.99
C LEU A 180 -3.02 -5.87 0.28
N VAL A 181 -3.95 -6.49 1.01
CA VAL A 181 -5.26 -6.87 0.47
C VAL A 181 -6.06 -5.63 0.04
N ALA A 182 -6.08 -4.57 0.84
CA ALA A 182 -6.78 -3.34 0.49
C ALA A 182 -6.23 -2.71 -0.80
N LYS A 183 -4.89 -2.66 -0.93
CA LYS A 183 -4.22 -2.19 -2.15
C LYS A 183 -4.55 -3.09 -3.35
N ALA A 184 -4.51 -4.41 -3.19
CA ALA A 184 -4.85 -5.32 -4.28
C ALA A 184 -6.30 -5.18 -4.76
N ILE A 185 -7.26 -5.01 -3.84
CA ILE A 185 -8.66 -4.73 -4.21
C ILE A 185 -8.78 -3.45 -5.04
N HIS A 186 -8.02 -2.41 -4.69
CA HIS A 186 -8.03 -1.14 -5.41
C HIS A 186 -7.39 -1.25 -6.81
N TYR A 187 -6.16 -1.75 -6.90
CA TYR A 187 -5.42 -1.81 -8.17
C TYR A 187 -5.95 -2.87 -9.15
N ALA A 188 -6.72 -3.85 -8.67
CA ALA A 188 -7.39 -4.83 -9.53
C ALA A 188 -8.81 -4.39 -9.97
N GLY A 189 -9.30 -3.23 -9.52
CA GLY A 189 -10.65 -2.74 -9.83
C GLY A 189 -10.72 -1.56 -10.81
N ASN A 190 -11.93 -1.13 -11.11
CA ASN A 190 -12.21 0.02 -12.00
C ASN A 190 -11.66 1.37 -11.50
N ARG A 191 -11.23 1.45 -10.23
CA ARG A 191 -10.70 2.68 -9.61
C ARG A 191 -9.16 2.71 -9.55
N LYS A 192 -8.45 1.79 -10.22
CA LYS A 192 -7.00 1.62 -10.14
C LYS A 192 -6.15 2.85 -10.52
N GLU A 193 -6.68 3.75 -11.36
CA GLU A 193 -6.00 4.99 -11.77
C GLU A 193 -6.37 6.21 -10.88
N LEU A 194 -7.29 6.01 -9.95
CA LEU A 194 -7.82 7.03 -9.04
C LEU A 194 -7.11 6.97 -7.69
N PRO A 195 -7.27 7.98 -6.80
CA PRO A 195 -6.53 8.00 -5.54
C PRO A 195 -6.80 6.79 -4.64
N PHE A 196 -5.76 6.25 -4.02
CA PHE A 196 -5.84 5.35 -2.87
C PHE A 196 -5.32 6.08 -1.63
N VAL A 197 -6.22 6.45 -0.72
CA VAL A 197 -5.87 7.19 0.49
C VAL A 197 -5.95 6.25 1.68
N ALA A 198 -4.80 5.95 2.29
CA ALA A 198 -4.71 5.11 3.48
C ALA A 198 -4.62 5.96 4.76
N VAL A 199 -5.41 5.60 5.77
CA VAL A 199 -5.45 6.26 7.07
C VAL A 199 -5.37 5.22 8.15
N ASN A 200 -4.37 5.30 9.01
CA ASN A 200 -4.28 4.46 10.20
C ASN A 200 -4.92 5.19 11.39
N CYS A 201 -6.09 4.70 11.84
CA CYS A 201 -6.87 5.35 12.89
C CYS A 201 -6.20 5.27 14.27
N GLY A 202 -5.27 4.34 14.48
CA GLY A 202 -4.51 4.18 15.72
C GLY A 202 -3.20 4.98 15.76
N ALA A 203 -2.67 5.43 14.61
CA ALA A 203 -1.41 6.16 14.54
C ALA A 203 -1.57 7.69 14.70
N ILE A 204 -2.77 8.21 14.47
CA ILE A 204 -3.05 9.65 14.55
C ILE A 204 -3.62 9.97 15.94
N PRO A 205 -3.13 11.00 16.64
CA PRO A 205 -3.71 11.45 17.89
C PRO A 205 -5.21 11.75 17.74
N HIS A 206 -6.02 11.29 18.70
CA HIS A 206 -7.49 11.39 18.61
C HIS A 206 -8.00 12.81 18.37
N GLU A 207 -7.32 13.82 18.92
CA GLU A 207 -7.67 15.24 18.76
C GLU A 207 -7.49 15.74 17.31
N LEU A 208 -6.55 15.17 16.57
CA LEU A 208 -6.24 15.56 15.19
C LEU A 208 -7.01 14.71 14.16
N LEU A 209 -7.43 13.50 14.54
CA LEU A 209 -8.03 12.53 13.63
C LEU A 209 -9.29 13.06 12.94
N GLU A 210 -10.10 13.86 13.63
CA GLU A 210 -11.29 14.49 13.03
C GLU A 210 -10.91 15.45 11.89
N SER A 211 -9.95 16.33 12.18
CA SER A 211 -9.45 17.33 11.24
C SER A 211 -8.73 16.69 10.06
N GLU A 212 -7.99 15.60 10.28
CA GLU A 212 -7.34 14.85 9.20
C GLU A 212 -8.38 14.13 8.32
N LEU A 213 -9.38 13.46 8.89
CA LEU A 213 -10.39 12.73 8.09
C LEU A 213 -11.32 13.65 7.32
N PHE A 214 -11.92 14.64 7.99
CA PHE A 214 -13.00 15.48 7.46
C PHE A 214 -12.52 16.85 6.95
N GLY A 215 -11.32 17.28 7.33
CA GLY A 215 -10.80 18.61 7.01
C GLY A 215 -11.35 19.69 7.93
N HIS A 216 -10.79 20.89 7.85
CA HIS A 216 -11.22 22.04 8.64
C HIS A 216 -11.18 23.33 7.82
N VAL A 217 -11.98 24.30 8.25
CA VAL A 217 -11.88 25.68 7.78
C VAL A 217 -10.97 26.51 8.70
N LYS A 218 -10.42 27.60 8.17
CA LYS A 218 -9.66 28.56 8.95
C LYS A 218 -10.46 29.03 10.18
N GLY A 219 -9.86 28.96 11.36
CA GLY A 219 -10.47 29.36 12.62
C GLY A 219 -11.36 28.31 13.29
N ALA A 220 -11.41 27.07 12.79
CA ALA A 220 -12.23 26.01 13.36
C ALA A 220 -11.83 25.58 14.79
N PHE A 221 -10.54 25.70 15.14
CA PHE A 221 -9.98 25.43 16.45
C PHE A 221 -8.69 26.26 16.65
N THR A 222 -8.17 26.31 17.88
CA THR A 222 -6.91 26.98 18.20
C THR A 222 -5.75 26.36 17.41
N GLY A 223 -5.14 27.13 16.49
CA GLY A 223 -4.08 26.65 15.60
C GLY A 223 -4.53 26.40 14.14
N ALA A 224 -5.82 26.53 13.82
CA ALA A 224 -6.34 26.42 12.45
C ALA A 224 -6.09 27.71 11.64
N TYR A 225 -4.83 28.02 11.33
CA TYR A 225 -4.44 29.26 10.62
C TYR A 225 -4.88 29.28 9.15
N THR A 226 -5.03 28.11 8.54
CA THR A 226 -5.46 27.90 7.15
C THR A 226 -6.56 26.84 7.08
N SER A 227 -7.28 26.79 5.97
CA SER A 227 -8.22 25.70 5.70
C SER A 227 -7.47 24.50 5.12
N LYS A 228 -7.78 23.28 5.56
CA LYS A 228 -7.16 22.04 5.06
C LYS A 228 -8.23 21.06 4.56
N PRO A 229 -8.10 20.48 3.36
CA PRO A 229 -8.99 19.42 2.89
C PRO A 229 -8.72 18.10 3.64
N GLY A 230 -9.79 17.42 4.06
CA GLY A 230 -9.70 16.13 4.74
C GLY A 230 -9.35 14.98 3.79
N LEU A 231 -8.87 13.88 4.37
CA LEU A 231 -8.46 12.66 3.66
C LEU A 231 -9.63 12.02 2.91
N ILE A 232 -10.87 12.11 3.41
CA ILE A 232 -12.05 11.62 2.70
C ILE A 232 -12.27 12.39 1.40
N LEU A 233 -12.06 13.71 1.41
CA LEU A 233 -12.19 14.54 0.20
C LEU A 233 -11.05 14.24 -0.79
N GLN A 234 -9.84 13.99 -0.31
CA GLN A 234 -8.71 13.58 -1.15
C GLN A 234 -8.96 12.20 -1.79
N ALA A 235 -9.75 11.33 -1.15
CA ALA A 235 -10.15 10.04 -1.69
C ALA A 235 -11.33 10.11 -2.68
N HIS A 236 -11.83 11.30 -3.01
CA HIS A 236 -12.97 11.47 -3.92
C HIS A 236 -12.72 10.79 -5.28
N ARG A 237 -13.71 10.03 -5.76
CA ARG A 237 -13.68 9.09 -6.91
C ARG A 237 -12.74 7.89 -6.74
N GLY A 238 -11.86 7.92 -5.76
CA GLY A 238 -10.90 6.87 -5.43
C GLY A 238 -11.40 5.88 -4.38
N THR A 239 -10.47 5.41 -3.57
CA THR A 239 -10.67 4.48 -2.46
C THR A 239 -10.06 5.02 -1.18
N LEU A 240 -10.82 4.98 -0.09
CA LEU A 240 -10.37 5.28 1.26
C LEU A 240 -10.14 3.96 2.00
N PHE A 241 -8.91 3.74 2.44
CA PHE A 241 -8.54 2.63 3.31
C PHE A 241 -8.42 3.10 4.76
N LEU A 242 -9.27 2.55 5.63
CA LEU A 242 -9.29 2.84 7.07
C LEU A 242 -8.66 1.68 7.82
N ASP A 243 -7.37 1.79 8.14
CA ASP A 243 -6.67 0.79 8.94
C ASP A 243 -6.92 0.99 10.44
N GLU A 244 -6.96 -0.13 11.15
CA GLU A 244 -7.33 -0.24 12.56
C GLU A 244 -8.59 0.56 12.93
N ILE A 245 -9.69 0.36 12.18
CA ILE A 245 -10.97 1.07 12.37
C ILE A 245 -11.56 0.90 13.79
N GLY A 246 -11.20 -0.18 14.49
CA GLY A 246 -11.57 -0.43 15.88
C GLY A 246 -10.90 0.51 16.91
N GLU A 247 -9.99 1.39 16.49
CA GLU A 247 -9.40 2.45 17.32
C GLU A 247 -10.15 3.79 17.19
N LEU A 248 -11.17 3.87 16.33
CA LEU A 248 -11.88 5.12 16.08
C LEU A 248 -12.71 5.54 17.31
N PRO A 249 -12.56 6.77 17.83
CA PRO A 249 -13.40 7.30 18.90
C PRO A 249 -14.90 7.31 18.56
N LEU A 250 -15.76 7.07 19.56
CA LEU A 250 -17.22 6.95 19.38
C LEU A 250 -17.86 8.18 18.70
N ASN A 251 -17.39 9.39 18.99
CA ASN A 251 -17.87 10.62 18.35
C ASN A 251 -17.57 10.65 16.84
N LEU A 252 -16.42 10.10 16.43
CA LEU A 252 -16.04 10.01 15.02
C LEU A 252 -16.74 8.85 14.31
N GLN A 253 -17.07 7.78 15.02
CA GLN A 253 -17.89 6.68 14.47
C GLN A 253 -19.25 7.19 13.96
N VAL A 254 -19.89 8.15 14.66
CA VAL A 254 -21.15 8.76 14.22
C VAL A 254 -20.98 9.54 12.91
N LYS A 255 -19.89 10.31 12.77
CA LYS A 255 -19.62 11.08 11.55
C LYS A 255 -19.26 10.17 10.39
N LEU A 256 -18.50 9.11 10.65
CA LEU A 256 -18.16 8.12 9.64
C LEU A 256 -19.41 7.37 9.14
N LEU A 257 -20.34 7.02 10.04
CA LEU A 257 -21.60 6.41 9.66
C LEU A 257 -22.40 7.29 8.69
N ARG A 258 -22.53 8.60 8.98
CA ARG A 258 -23.21 9.54 8.08
C ARG A 258 -22.55 9.59 6.70
N PHE A 259 -21.22 9.66 6.66
CA PHE A 259 -20.47 9.58 5.41
C PHE A 259 -20.76 8.29 4.63
N LEU A 260 -20.79 7.13 5.30
CA LEU A 260 -21.07 5.84 4.65
C LEU A 260 -22.52 5.70 4.16
N GLN A 261 -23.47 6.42 4.76
CA GLN A 261 -24.89 6.37 4.42
C GLN A 261 -25.24 7.38 3.33
N GLU A 262 -24.86 8.64 3.53
CA GLU A 262 -25.27 9.79 2.73
C GLU A 262 -24.25 10.13 1.64
N SER A 263 -23.02 9.58 1.69
CA SER A 263 -21.91 10.00 0.83
C SER A 263 -21.61 11.49 0.96
N GLU A 264 -21.79 12.04 2.16
CA GLU A 264 -21.65 13.46 2.47
C GLU A 264 -20.68 13.67 3.64
N ILE A 265 -19.90 14.75 3.58
CA ILE A 265 -19.00 15.17 4.64
C ILE A 265 -19.19 16.66 4.96
N ARG A 266 -18.86 17.03 6.20
CA ARG A 266 -18.79 18.41 6.66
C ARG A 266 -17.44 18.64 7.33
N LYS A 267 -16.76 19.72 6.96
CA LYS A 267 -15.48 20.11 7.57
C LYS A 267 -15.71 20.60 9.00
N VAL A 268 -14.70 20.45 9.85
CA VAL A 268 -14.71 21.02 11.20
C VAL A 268 -14.82 22.54 11.09
N GLY A 269 -15.78 23.12 11.83
CA GLY A 269 -16.07 24.56 11.82
C GLY A 269 -16.86 25.07 10.62
N ASP A 270 -17.23 24.20 9.68
CA ASP A 270 -18.02 24.56 8.49
C ASP A 270 -19.50 24.18 8.68
N THR A 271 -20.39 24.85 7.95
CA THR A 271 -21.82 24.54 7.89
C THR A 271 -22.21 23.90 6.56
N GLN A 272 -21.37 24.05 5.53
CA GLN A 272 -21.61 23.48 4.21
C GLN A 272 -21.33 21.98 4.19
N THR A 273 -22.16 21.26 3.46
CA THR A 273 -22.05 19.82 3.27
C THR A 273 -21.54 19.54 1.87
N LEU A 274 -20.64 18.56 1.73
CA LEU A 274 -19.99 18.22 0.47
C LEU A 274 -20.27 16.76 0.14
N THR A 275 -20.85 16.51 -1.04
CA THR A 275 -21.06 15.16 -1.55
C THR A 275 -19.76 14.58 -2.12
N VAL A 276 -19.45 13.34 -1.76
CA VAL A 276 -18.21 12.64 -2.13
C VAL A 276 -18.48 11.21 -2.59
N ASP A 277 -17.95 10.82 -3.75
CA ASP A 277 -18.00 9.43 -4.23
C ASP A 277 -16.73 8.65 -3.84
N VAL A 278 -16.77 7.96 -2.71
CA VAL A 278 -15.61 7.21 -2.19
C VAL A 278 -15.98 5.74 -2.01
N ARG A 279 -15.10 4.84 -2.44
CA ARG A 279 -15.15 3.42 -2.05
C ARG A 279 -14.41 3.25 -0.72
N VAL A 280 -15.00 2.54 0.24
CA VAL A 280 -14.37 2.33 1.55
C VAL A 280 -13.90 0.88 1.70
N ILE A 281 -12.65 0.73 2.15
CA ILE A 281 -12.10 -0.54 2.64
C ILE A 281 -11.67 -0.29 4.08
N ALA A 282 -12.19 -1.05 5.04
CA ALA A 282 -11.81 -0.94 6.44
C ALA A 282 -11.01 -2.17 6.86
N ALA A 283 -10.05 -2.00 7.76
CA ALA A 283 -9.29 -3.09 8.34
C ALA A 283 -9.21 -2.98 9.86
N THR A 284 -9.15 -4.11 10.55
CA THR A 284 -8.88 -4.13 11.99
C THR A 284 -8.33 -5.47 12.46
N SER A 285 -7.51 -5.40 13.52
CA SER A 285 -7.06 -6.53 14.31
C SER A 285 -7.99 -6.89 15.48
N LYS A 286 -8.89 -5.98 15.87
CA LYS A 286 -9.84 -6.20 16.97
C LYS A 286 -11.05 -7.00 16.52
N ASN A 287 -11.67 -7.70 17.47
CA ASN A 287 -12.99 -8.28 17.26
C ASN A 287 -14.06 -7.20 17.45
N LEU A 288 -14.58 -6.67 16.33
CA LEU A 288 -15.59 -5.60 16.38
C LEU A 288 -16.90 -6.04 17.03
N ALA A 289 -17.30 -7.31 16.90
CA ALA A 289 -18.52 -7.80 17.55
C ALA A 289 -18.40 -7.71 19.08
N LYS A 290 -17.26 -8.12 19.64
CA LYS A 290 -16.97 -7.94 21.08
C LYS A 290 -16.88 -6.45 21.46
N ALA A 291 -16.33 -5.61 20.59
CA ALA A 291 -16.24 -4.17 20.85
C ALA A 291 -17.64 -3.51 20.88
N VAL A 292 -18.59 -4.02 20.09
CA VAL A 292 -20.01 -3.60 20.14
C VAL A 292 -20.65 -4.01 21.46
N GLU A 293 -20.48 -5.27 21.88
CA GLU A 293 -20.98 -5.75 23.18
C GLU A 293 -20.46 -4.93 24.38
N GLN A 294 -19.22 -4.43 24.28
CA GLN A 294 -18.56 -3.62 25.30
C GLN A 294 -18.88 -2.11 25.19
N GLY A 295 -19.67 -1.68 24.21
CA GLY A 295 -19.99 -0.27 23.97
C GLY A 295 -18.83 0.58 23.44
N ALA A 296 -17.70 -0.04 23.05
CA ALA A 296 -16.53 0.63 22.47
C ALA A 296 -16.68 0.88 20.96
N PHE A 297 -17.61 0.18 20.30
CA PHE A 297 -17.92 0.35 18.89
C PHE A 297 -19.43 0.37 18.67
N ARG A 298 -19.90 1.23 17.76
CA ARG A 298 -21.33 1.32 17.47
C ARG A 298 -21.82 0.19 16.58
N GLU A 299 -22.95 -0.38 16.95
CA GLU A 299 -23.59 -1.48 16.23
C GLU A 299 -24.01 -1.07 14.80
N ASP A 300 -24.58 0.12 14.63
CA ASP A 300 -25.01 0.65 13.33
C ASP A 300 -23.84 0.80 12.34
N LEU A 301 -22.70 1.31 12.80
CA LEU A 301 -21.48 1.41 12.02
C LEU A 301 -20.90 0.03 11.68
N TYR A 302 -20.91 -0.91 12.61
CA TYR A 302 -20.43 -2.27 12.37
C TYR A 302 -21.18 -2.92 11.20
N TYR A 303 -22.51 -2.87 11.20
CA TYR A 303 -23.30 -3.42 10.09
C TYR A 303 -23.06 -2.70 8.76
N ARG A 304 -22.82 -1.38 8.78
CA ARG A 304 -22.54 -0.61 7.56
C ARG A 304 -21.15 -0.89 6.97
N LEU A 305 -20.18 -1.25 7.82
CA LEU A 305 -18.84 -1.65 7.39
C LEU A 305 -18.78 -3.12 6.96
N ASN A 306 -19.50 -3.99 7.67
CA ASN A 306 -19.45 -5.44 7.48
C ASN A 306 -20.33 -5.95 6.32
N VAL A 307 -20.28 -5.26 5.17
CA VAL A 307 -21.04 -5.65 3.96
C VAL A 307 -20.36 -6.82 3.25
N VAL A 308 -19.05 -6.71 3.03
CA VAL A 308 -18.22 -7.80 2.50
C VAL A 308 -17.11 -8.12 3.50
N PRO A 309 -17.29 -9.13 4.37
CA PRO A 309 -16.23 -9.57 5.27
C PRO A 309 -15.15 -10.37 4.54
N LEU A 310 -13.89 -10.00 4.76
CA LEU A 310 -12.71 -10.78 4.40
C LEU A 310 -11.92 -11.06 5.67
N TYR A 311 -11.78 -12.34 6.03
CA TYR A 311 -10.94 -12.76 7.15
C TYR A 311 -9.59 -13.23 6.62
N LEU A 312 -8.51 -12.62 7.11
CA LEU A 312 -7.14 -13.05 6.84
C LEU A 312 -6.65 -13.99 7.95
N PRO A 313 -6.35 -15.26 7.61
CA PRO A 313 -5.89 -16.21 8.60
C PRO A 313 -4.47 -15.86 9.07
N PRO A 314 -4.17 -16.09 10.36
CA PRO A 314 -2.83 -15.94 10.87
C PRO A 314 -1.87 -16.93 10.20
N LEU A 315 -0.59 -16.59 10.14
CA LEU A 315 0.43 -17.35 9.40
C LEU A 315 0.54 -18.81 9.90
N ARG A 316 0.31 -19.04 11.20
CA ARG A 316 0.26 -20.37 11.82
C ARG A 316 -0.85 -21.29 11.28
N GLU A 317 -1.92 -20.75 10.72
CA GLU A 317 -3.01 -21.51 10.10
C GLU A 317 -2.78 -21.77 8.60
N ARG A 318 -1.80 -21.07 8.01
CA ARG A 318 -1.40 -21.20 6.60
C ARG A 318 0.10 -21.47 6.46
N ARG A 319 0.61 -22.45 7.20
CA ARG A 319 2.05 -22.80 7.23
C ARG A 319 2.62 -23.16 5.85
N GLU A 320 1.76 -23.66 4.95
CA GLU A 320 2.12 -23.97 3.56
C GLU A 320 2.62 -22.73 2.79
N ASP A 321 2.19 -21.53 3.19
CA ASP A 321 2.57 -20.28 2.54
C ASP A 321 3.94 -19.77 3.01
N ILE A 322 4.44 -20.22 4.16
CA ILE A 322 5.71 -19.76 4.76
C ILE A 322 6.86 -19.98 3.78
N ALA A 323 6.98 -21.15 3.17
CA ALA A 323 8.08 -21.44 2.24
C ALA A 323 8.08 -20.51 1.00
N LEU A 324 6.88 -20.11 0.53
CA LEU A 324 6.75 -19.17 -0.58
C LEU A 324 7.10 -17.75 -0.16
N LEU A 325 6.62 -17.31 1.00
CA LEU A 325 6.92 -16.00 1.58
C LEU A 325 8.43 -15.85 1.82
N VAL A 326 9.05 -16.87 2.40
CA VAL A 326 10.49 -16.93 2.64
C VAL A 326 11.27 -16.77 1.33
N ARG A 327 10.92 -17.52 0.28
CA ARG A 327 11.57 -17.40 -1.03
C ARG A 327 11.42 -15.99 -1.61
N HIS A 328 10.25 -15.39 -1.44
CA HIS A 328 10.00 -14.03 -1.92
C HIS A 328 10.84 -13.00 -1.19
N PHE A 329 10.83 -12.99 0.14
CA PHE A 329 11.63 -12.05 0.93
C PHE A 329 13.12 -12.24 0.70
N LEU A 330 13.59 -13.49 0.58
CA LEU A 330 14.97 -13.76 0.22
C LEU A 330 15.33 -13.07 -1.10
N LYS A 331 14.54 -13.28 -2.16
CA LYS A 331 14.78 -12.64 -3.46
C LYS A 331 14.71 -11.10 -3.39
N LYS A 332 13.72 -10.56 -2.69
CA LYS A 332 13.53 -9.11 -2.53
C LYS A 332 14.75 -8.46 -1.88
N TYR A 333 15.13 -8.92 -0.70
CA TYR A 333 16.18 -8.27 0.09
C TYR A 333 17.60 -8.54 -0.42
N THR A 334 17.84 -9.68 -1.07
CA THR A 334 19.14 -9.94 -1.71
C THR A 334 19.39 -9.01 -2.89
N GLN A 335 18.35 -8.73 -3.68
CA GLN A 335 18.41 -7.73 -4.76
C GLN A 335 18.59 -6.31 -4.21
N GLU A 336 17.84 -5.93 -3.16
CA GLU A 336 17.92 -4.60 -2.56
C GLU A 336 19.28 -4.34 -1.87
N LEU A 337 19.84 -5.36 -1.19
CA LEU A 337 21.09 -5.24 -0.44
C LEU A 337 22.34 -5.62 -1.26
N GLY A 338 22.19 -6.04 -2.52
CA GLY A 338 23.30 -6.48 -3.37
C GLY A 338 24.03 -7.72 -2.83
N LYS A 339 23.34 -8.60 -2.09
CA LYS A 339 23.90 -9.83 -1.53
C LYS A 339 23.59 -11.04 -2.40
N ASN A 340 24.51 -12.00 -2.46
CA ASN A 340 24.37 -13.24 -3.23
C ASN A 340 23.88 -14.43 -2.37
N ILE A 341 22.86 -14.20 -1.53
CA ILE A 341 22.27 -15.28 -0.73
C ILE A 341 21.21 -15.99 -1.57
N THR A 342 21.37 -17.28 -1.75
CA THR A 342 20.52 -18.08 -2.64
C THR A 342 19.76 -19.17 -1.89
N HIS A 343 20.22 -19.56 -0.70
CA HIS A 343 19.68 -20.71 0.03
C HIS A 343 19.38 -20.40 1.49
N ILE A 344 18.49 -21.21 2.06
CA ILE A 344 18.23 -21.30 3.50
C ILE A 344 18.49 -22.74 3.88
N ALA A 345 19.30 -22.95 4.92
CA ALA A 345 19.63 -24.29 5.38
C ALA A 345 18.34 -25.07 5.73
N PRO A 346 18.25 -26.38 5.44
CA PRO A 346 17.07 -27.18 5.75
C PRO A 346 16.65 -27.11 7.22
N GLU A 347 17.61 -27.02 8.13
CA GLU A 347 17.42 -26.85 9.57
C GLU A 347 16.75 -25.52 9.88
N SER A 348 17.24 -24.43 9.28
CA SER A 348 16.65 -23.09 9.37
C SER A 348 15.21 -23.08 8.88
N MET A 349 14.92 -23.73 7.75
CA MET A 349 13.57 -23.82 7.21
C MET A 349 12.62 -24.57 8.15
N LYS A 350 13.08 -25.64 8.82
CA LYS A 350 12.27 -26.36 9.82
C LYS A 350 11.90 -25.46 11.00
N VAL A 351 12.83 -24.64 11.47
CA VAL A 351 12.56 -23.66 12.54
C VAL A 351 11.49 -22.66 12.09
N LEU A 352 11.62 -22.11 10.88
CA LEU A 352 10.63 -21.17 10.33
C LEU A 352 9.23 -21.80 10.19
N LEU A 353 9.14 -23.07 9.78
CA LEU A 353 7.85 -23.79 9.66
C LEU A 353 7.23 -24.17 11.02
N GLY A 354 8.07 -24.35 12.04
CA GLY A 354 7.65 -24.75 13.39
C GLY A 354 7.20 -23.60 14.30
N TYR A 355 7.54 -22.36 13.95
CA TYR A 355 7.26 -21.18 14.76
C TYR A 355 5.79 -20.75 14.74
N GLU A 356 5.32 -20.12 15.82
CA GLU A 356 3.92 -19.69 15.96
C GLU A 356 3.57 -18.41 15.21
N TRP A 357 4.56 -17.58 14.87
CA TRP A 357 4.41 -16.33 14.11
C TRP A 357 3.32 -15.41 14.66
N LYS A 358 3.47 -14.95 15.90
CA LYS A 358 2.51 -14.05 16.57
C LYS A 358 2.40 -12.69 15.86
N GLY A 359 3.49 -12.21 15.27
CA GLY A 359 3.51 -11.02 14.41
C GLY A 359 3.31 -11.33 12.92
N ASN A 360 2.93 -12.57 12.59
CA ASN A 360 2.55 -13.02 11.26
C ASN A 360 3.63 -12.73 10.19
N ILE A 361 3.23 -12.23 9.01
CA ILE A 361 4.12 -11.97 7.88
C ILE A 361 5.11 -10.84 8.22
N ARG A 362 4.70 -9.83 8.99
CA ARG A 362 5.57 -8.72 9.39
C ARG A 362 6.74 -9.20 10.26
N GLU A 363 6.48 -10.14 11.18
CA GLU A 363 7.54 -10.76 11.98
C GLU A 363 8.47 -11.62 11.12
N LEU A 364 7.91 -12.43 10.21
CA LEU A 364 8.69 -13.23 9.25
C LEU A 364 9.61 -12.36 8.39
N GLU A 365 9.07 -11.28 7.83
CA GLU A 365 9.80 -10.32 6.99
C GLU A 365 10.98 -9.71 7.78
N ASN A 366 10.73 -9.18 8.98
CA ASN A 366 11.75 -8.58 9.84
C ASN A 366 12.87 -9.57 10.22
N ILE A 367 12.51 -10.81 10.55
CA ILE A 367 13.48 -11.83 10.94
C ILE A 367 14.35 -12.23 9.74
N LEU A 368 13.76 -12.40 8.55
CA LEU A 368 14.50 -12.74 7.35
C LEU A 368 15.39 -11.60 6.87
N GLU A 369 14.89 -10.36 6.89
CA GLU A 369 15.68 -9.17 6.54
C GLU A 369 16.92 -9.10 7.44
N ARG A 370 16.74 -9.22 8.76
CA ARG A 370 17.86 -9.21 9.70
C ARG A 370 18.83 -10.37 9.46
N ALA A 371 18.32 -11.58 9.18
CA ALA A 371 19.17 -12.73 8.88
C ALA A 371 20.01 -12.48 7.62
N ILE A 372 19.40 -11.98 6.54
CA ILE A 372 20.08 -11.63 5.29
C ILE A 372 21.17 -10.59 5.52
N VAL A 373 20.91 -9.57 6.34
CA VAL A 373 21.92 -8.54 6.69
C VAL A 373 23.11 -9.15 7.44
N MET A 374 22.88 -10.10 8.35
CA MET A 374 23.92 -10.71 9.18
C MET A 374 24.66 -11.87 8.49
N THR A 375 24.04 -12.54 7.52
CA THR A 375 24.65 -13.70 6.86
C THR A 375 25.87 -13.30 6.04
N GLU A 376 26.95 -14.05 6.26
CA GLU A 376 28.16 -14.07 5.44
C GLU A 376 28.13 -15.33 4.58
N GLY A 377 28.23 -15.18 3.25
CA GLY A 377 28.11 -16.30 2.31
C GLY A 377 26.77 -16.35 1.56
N ASP A 378 26.40 -17.53 1.07
CA ASP A 378 25.26 -17.75 0.17
C ASP A 378 24.05 -18.44 0.82
N THR A 379 24.18 -18.85 2.08
CA THR A 379 23.22 -19.72 2.78
C THR A 379 22.90 -19.19 4.19
N ILE A 380 21.61 -19.04 4.51
CA ILE A 380 21.15 -18.64 5.85
C ILE A 380 21.04 -19.86 6.76
N THR A 381 21.87 -19.89 7.79
CA THR A 381 21.90 -20.86 8.89
C THR A 381 21.13 -20.35 10.12
N THR A 382 20.85 -21.25 11.07
CA THR A 382 20.07 -20.94 12.28
C THR A 382 20.76 -19.93 13.22
N GLU A 383 22.08 -19.76 13.11
CA GLU A 383 22.85 -18.83 13.95
C GLU A 383 22.49 -17.36 13.71
N TYR A 384 21.95 -17.03 12.53
CA TYR A 384 21.51 -15.69 12.18
C TYR A 384 20.07 -15.36 12.63
N PHE A 385 19.39 -16.33 13.25
CA PHE A 385 18.02 -16.16 13.74
C PHE A 385 17.97 -15.70 15.20
N PRO A 386 16.90 -14.97 15.61
CA PRO A 386 16.70 -14.59 17.01
C PRO A 386 16.67 -15.81 17.93
N GLN A 387 17.15 -15.66 19.16
CA GLN A 387 16.99 -16.70 20.18
C GLN A 387 15.52 -17.06 20.41
N GLU A 388 14.62 -16.09 20.28
CA GLU A 388 13.17 -16.27 20.40
C GLU A 388 12.61 -17.25 19.34
N LEU A 389 13.22 -17.30 18.16
CA LEU A 389 12.84 -18.22 17.08
C LEU A 389 13.49 -19.60 17.26
N LEU A 390 14.67 -19.64 17.90
CA LEU A 390 15.38 -20.87 18.26
C LEU A 390 14.78 -21.57 19.49
N GLN A 391 13.94 -20.87 20.26
CA GLN A 391 13.10 -21.45 21.30
C GLN A 391 11.97 -22.28 20.67
N LEU A 392 12.33 -23.45 20.15
CA LEU A 392 11.39 -24.55 19.95
C LEU A 392 10.68 -24.82 21.30
N PRO A 393 9.43 -25.30 21.31
CA PRO A 393 8.78 -25.76 22.52
C PRO A 393 9.63 -26.88 23.13
N SER A 394 10.41 -26.51 24.14
CA SER A 394 11.13 -27.37 25.08
C SER A 394 11.97 -28.48 24.43
N GLN A 395 13.18 -28.16 23.96
CA GLN A 395 14.25 -29.06 24.38
C GLN A 395 14.33 -28.93 25.91
N ILE A 396 14.08 -30.02 26.63
CA ILE A 396 14.32 -30.06 28.07
C ILE A 396 15.84 -29.93 28.22
N ILE A 397 16.33 -28.71 28.38
CA ILE A 397 17.72 -28.47 28.77
C ILE A 397 17.78 -28.83 30.25
N VAL A 398 18.23 -30.04 30.53
CA VAL A 398 18.51 -30.48 31.90
C VAL A 398 19.87 -29.88 32.25
N ASN A 399 19.87 -28.77 33.00
CA ASN A 399 21.09 -28.24 33.58
C ASN A 399 21.52 -29.24 34.67
N ILE A 400 22.56 -30.02 34.40
CA ILE A 400 23.16 -30.92 35.39
C ILE A 400 24.11 -30.04 36.23
N PRO A 401 23.80 -29.76 37.52
CA PRO A 401 24.70 -29.02 38.38
C PRO A 401 26.00 -29.81 38.58
N GLU A 402 27.16 -29.14 38.56
CA GLU A 402 28.36 -29.71 39.16
C GLU A 402 28.26 -29.59 40.70
N PRO A 403 28.54 -30.65 41.48
CA PRO A 403 29.21 -31.90 41.11
C PRO A 403 28.26 -33.03 40.65
N TRP A 404 28.85 -34.05 40.01
CA TRP A 404 28.21 -35.26 39.45
C TRP A 404 27.02 -35.79 40.27
N ILE A 405 25.83 -35.70 39.69
CA ILE A 405 24.61 -36.35 40.16
C ILE A 405 24.47 -37.72 39.48
N SER A 406 23.98 -38.74 40.19
CA SER A 406 23.71 -40.06 39.62
C SER A 406 22.65 -39.96 38.51
N LEU A 407 22.83 -40.71 37.42
CA LEU A 407 21.87 -40.78 36.30
C LEU A 407 20.44 -41.12 36.77
N LYS A 408 20.29 -41.86 37.88
CA LYS A 408 18.99 -42.16 38.48
C LYS A 408 18.29 -40.92 39.05
N ASP A 409 19.03 -40.02 39.69
CA ASP A 409 18.47 -38.84 40.32
C ASP A 409 18.08 -37.79 39.26
N VAL A 410 18.90 -37.65 38.22
CA VAL A 410 18.59 -36.81 37.05
C VAL A 410 17.32 -37.29 36.35
N LEU A 411 17.20 -38.60 36.08
CA LEU A 411 15.99 -39.16 35.47
C LEU A 411 14.75 -38.95 36.34
N LYS A 412 14.88 -39.05 37.67
CA LYS A 412 13.80 -38.82 38.63
C LYS A 412 13.32 -37.37 38.61
N GLU A 413 14.25 -36.42 38.49
CA GLU A 413 13.93 -34.99 38.42
C GLU A 413 13.25 -34.63 37.09
N ILE A 414 13.73 -35.19 35.97
CA ILE A 414 13.09 -35.03 34.65
C ILE A 414 11.67 -35.59 34.65
N THR A 415 11.48 -36.80 35.20
CA THR A 415 10.14 -37.40 35.31
C THR A 415 9.24 -36.54 36.18
N HIS A 416 9.74 -36.05 37.32
CA HIS A 416 8.98 -35.16 38.20
C HIS A 416 8.53 -33.87 37.50
N ILE A 417 9.43 -33.18 36.79
CA ILE A 417 9.11 -31.96 36.04
C ILE A 417 8.10 -32.23 34.92
N THR A 418 8.29 -33.33 34.19
CA THR A 418 7.44 -33.73 33.06
C THR A 418 6.04 -34.09 33.54
N GLU A 419 5.93 -34.92 34.59
CA GLU A 419 4.66 -35.34 35.17
C GLU A 419 3.89 -34.14 35.75
N LYS A 420 4.56 -33.24 36.50
CA LYS A 420 3.94 -32.02 37.03
C LYS A 420 3.37 -31.13 35.91
N THR A 421 4.11 -30.98 34.81
CA THR A 421 3.70 -30.17 33.66
C THR A 421 2.50 -30.77 32.93
N LEU A 422 2.52 -32.08 32.67
CA LEU A 422 1.42 -32.79 32.00
C LEU A 422 0.15 -32.75 32.85
N ILE A 423 0.25 -32.98 34.16
CA ILE A 423 -0.87 -32.91 35.09
C ILE A 423 -1.49 -31.50 35.09
N THR A 424 -0.65 -30.46 35.18
CA THR A 424 -1.12 -29.06 35.18
C THR A 424 -1.86 -28.70 33.88
N ARG A 425 -1.33 -29.13 32.72
CA ARG A 425 -1.99 -28.90 31.42
C ARG A 425 -3.32 -29.66 31.31
N ALA A 426 -3.37 -30.90 31.79
CA ALA A 426 -4.58 -31.71 31.78
C ALA A 426 -5.67 -31.09 32.67
N LEU A 427 -5.32 -30.60 33.87
CA LEU A 427 -6.25 -29.89 34.75
C LEU A 427 -6.77 -28.60 34.10
N LYS A 428 -5.89 -27.77 33.51
CA LYS A 428 -6.33 -26.54 32.81
C LYS A 428 -7.28 -26.84 31.66
N ARG A 429 -6.97 -27.84 30.83
CA ARG A 429 -7.79 -28.22 29.66
C ARG A 429 -9.14 -28.84 30.04
N THR A 430 -9.27 -29.35 31.26
CA THR A 430 -10.49 -29.97 31.77
C THR A 430 -11.20 -29.10 32.81
N GLU A 431 -10.83 -27.82 32.93
CA GLU A 431 -11.40 -26.88 33.91
C GLU A 431 -11.37 -27.43 35.34
N ASN A 432 -10.24 -28.03 35.70
CA ASN A 432 -9.97 -28.66 37.00
C ASN A 432 -10.83 -29.91 37.30
N ASN A 433 -11.49 -30.50 36.29
CA ASN A 433 -12.20 -31.77 36.43
C ASN A 433 -11.22 -32.95 36.53
N ARG A 434 -10.94 -33.38 37.76
CA ARG A 434 -9.94 -34.42 38.07
C ARG A 434 -10.23 -35.78 37.42
N THR A 435 -11.49 -36.15 37.25
CA THR A 435 -11.87 -37.42 36.59
C THR A 435 -11.58 -37.38 35.10
N ARG A 436 -11.92 -36.28 34.42
CA ARG A 436 -11.59 -36.07 33.00
C ARG A 436 -10.08 -35.88 32.79
N ALA A 437 -9.40 -35.21 33.71
CA ALA A 437 -7.95 -35.06 33.66
C ALA A 437 -7.22 -36.41 33.75
N ALA A 438 -7.68 -37.30 34.64
CA ALA A 438 -7.13 -38.66 34.76
C ALA A 438 -7.33 -39.49 33.49
N GLN A 439 -8.51 -39.38 32.86
CA GLN A 439 -8.79 -40.01 31.57
C GLN A 439 -7.91 -39.46 30.45
N LEU A 440 -7.74 -38.14 30.38
CA LEU A 440 -6.90 -37.48 29.39
C LEU A 440 -5.42 -37.86 29.52
N LEU A 441 -4.97 -38.13 30.75
CA LEU A 441 -3.61 -38.56 31.05
C LEU A 441 -3.44 -40.09 31.00
N GLU A 442 -4.51 -40.84 30.72
CA GLU A 442 -4.52 -42.31 30.70
C GLU A 442 -4.02 -42.97 32.00
N ILE A 443 -4.25 -42.30 33.14
CA ILE A 443 -3.90 -42.83 34.47
C ILE A 443 -5.15 -43.03 35.33
N SER A 444 -5.04 -43.90 36.34
CA SER A 444 -6.13 -44.06 37.30
C SER A 444 -6.37 -42.76 38.09
N HIS A 445 -7.63 -42.48 38.42
CA HIS A 445 -7.99 -41.33 39.26
C HIS A 445 -7.23 -41.33 40.60
N ARG A 446 -7.00 -42.51 41.18
CA ARG A 446 -6.22 -42.66 42.42
C ARG A 446 -4.75 -42.28 42.24
N ALA A 447 -4.14 -42.63 41.11
CA ALA A 447 -2.76 -42.25 40.79
C ALA A 447 -2.63 -40.73 40.57
N LEU A 448 -3.60 -40.11 39.90
CA LEU A 448 -3.66 -38.66 39.75
C LEU A 448 -3.74 -37.96 41.11
N MET A 449 -4.64 -38.41 42.00
CA MET A 449 -4.80 -37.83 43.33
C MET A 449 -3.53 -37.92 44.19
N TYR A 450 -2.78 -39.02 44.07
CA TYR A 450 -1.47 -39.17 44.74
C TYR A 450 -0.46 -38.15 44.21
N LYS A 451 -0.33 -38.03 42.88
CA LYS A 451 0.60 -37.09 42.24
C LYS A 451 0.24 -35.61 42.49
N LEU A 452 -1.05 -35.28 42.61
CA LEU A 452 -1.48 -33.93 42.98
C LEU A 452 -1.02 -33.53 44.38
N LYS A 453 -1.01 -34.50 45.31
CA LYS A 453 -0.50 -34.30 46.67
C LYS A 453 1.02 -34.26 46.72
N GLU A 454 1.68 -35.08 45.92
CA GLU A 454 3.14 -35.13 45.78
C GLU A 454 3.73 -33.82 45.23
N TYR A 455 3.06 -33.19 44.26
CA TYR A 455 3.55 -31.98 43.59
C TYR A 455 2.98 -30.66 44.13
N ASP A 456 2.25 -30.73 45.25
CA ASP A 456 1.55 -29.62 45.90
C ASP A 456 0.62 -28.84 44.95
N LEU A 457 -0.06 -29.56 44.06
CA LEU A 457 -1.03 -29.01 43.10
C LEU A 457 -2.47 -29.13 43.64
N SER A 458 -2.63 -29.17 44.96
CA SER A 458 -3.89 -29.52 45.62
C SER A 458 -4.83 -28.34 45.90
N SER A 459 -4.36 -27.10 45.70
CA SER A 459 -5.13 -25.88 45.99
C SER A 459 -5.80 -25.31 44.73
N PRO A 460 -7.12 -25.03 44.78
CA PRO A 460 -7.80 -24.25 43.75
C PRO A 460 -7.53 -22.75 44.00
N GLU A 461 -6.46 -22.21 43.45
CA GLU A 461 -6.45 -20.77 43.15
C GLU A 461 -7.26 -20.58 41.87
N ILE A 462 -8.53 -20.27 42.07
CA ILE A 462 -9.45 -19.78 41.05
C ILE A 462 -9.07 -18.31 40.80
N PRO A 463 -8.74 -17.88 39.56
CA PRO A 463 -8.92 -16.49 39.19
C PRO A 463 -10.40 -16.13 39.07
#